data_AF-A0A1F4T835-F1
#
_entry.id   AF-A0A1F4T835-F1
#
_cell.length_a   1.000
_cell.length_b   1.000
_cell.length_c   1.000
_cell.angle_alpha   90.00
_cell.angle_beta   90.00
_cell.angle_gamma   90.00
#
_symmetry.space_group_name_H-M   'P 1'
#
loop_
_entity.id
_entity.type
_entity.pdbx_description
1 polymer ?
#
loop_
_entity_poly.entity_id
_entity_poly.type
_entity_poly.pdbx_seq_one_letter_code
_entity_poly.pdbx_strand_id
1 'polypeptide(L)'
;MSKEIVVDISYSLEGTVIANPINGEEHRLGRLHAVMPQEISDVVNTIRSNHALHAGLKEAIEKRGERGHGLATTYGVLNAPFDYELGIEAKNISRAIREKGIEPRHIILAGIGGSELGATAAISAAGKQSVNYYPVTSLNNDAIVGIKQAVNPRESVLLMVSRSGTTKESTTAFEVMHSYFAEHLPKTELPSHIIQILGEDGIHAAKKKGYHTLPIVGSMSGRYTALHAANLLTMELAGVDIDGLTEGARAMYQRCFSVTATRSNPALEIAAVKYILTRQREEQYAKNIWVTSVFSPKLYKYGEWLDQLTEESLGHREDIFLTTKTAEFSNKAHSDFQNWIGGANRYLHQFVVPLESEYADILSGSNPENPAETVNDIEKAAYFGIAQSLALKDRPSFTTVTPAIDAYCMGQLMMRDMIATVYLGEVLGLHREEKTDGIGYFNQPGVQHYKGIMNHLLGNPSALRRYVSVLGSRIEAQK
;
A
#
# COMPACT_ATOMS: atom_id res chain seq x y z
N MET A 1 15.26 8.83 -19.82
CA MET A 1 16.07 8.44 -18.63
C MET A 1 15.68 7.02 -18.22
N SER A 2 16.49 6.32 -17.40
CA SER A 2 16.11 5.00 -16.88
C SER A 2 14.80 5.10 -16.08
N LYS A 3 13.84 4.19 -16.27
CA LYS A 3 12.60 4.10 -15.47
C LYS A 3 12.82 3.40 -14.12
N GLU A 4 14.06 3.12 -13.75
CA GLU A 4 14.39 2.40 -12.51
C GLU A 4 14.26 3.30 -11.28
N ILE A 5 13.61 2.77 -10.25
CA ILE A 5 13.55 3.42 -8.94
C ILE A 5 14.91 3.33 -8.26
N VAL A 6 15.37 4.44 -7.69
CA VAL A 6 16.61 4.47 -6.92
C VAL A 6 16.25 4.62 -5.45
N VAL A 7 16.83 3.75 -4.62
CA VAL A 7 16.79 3.94 -3.17
C VAL A 7 18.15 4.51 -2.77
N ASP A 8 18.08 5.66 -2.12
CA ASP A 8 19.20 6.42 -1.63
C ASP A 8 19.14 6.41 -0.10
N ILE A 9 19.88 5.47 0.49
CA ILE A 9 20.07 5.32 1.94
C ILE A 9 21.25 6.14 2.43
N SER A 10 22.18 6.44 1.52
CA SER A 10 22.99 7.62 1.65
C SER A 10 22.02 8.79 1.65
N TYR A 11 22.20 9.79 2.50
CA TYR A 11 22.00 11.10 1.93
C TYR A 11 23.02 11.14 0.78
N SER A 12 22.63 11.12 -0.51
CA SER A 12 23.52 11.01 -1.71
C SER A 12 24.59 12.12 -1.86
N LEU A 13 24.91 12.75 -0.75
CA LEU A 13 25.86 13.80 -0.56
C LEU A 13 26.92 13.34 0.47
N GLU A 14 27.29 12.06 0.49
CA GLU A 14 28.38 11.57 1.36
C GLU A 14 29.66 12.39 1.09
N GLY A 15 30.08 13.19 2.07
CA GLY A 15 31.21 14.12 1.94
C GLY A 15 30.86 15.53 1.47
N THR A 16 29.60 15.80 1.10
CA THR A 16 29.12 17.16 0.83
C THR A 16 29.05 17.91 2.13
N VAL A 17 29.69 19.07 2.10
CA VAL A 17 29.62 20.05 3.17
C VAL A 17 28.52 21.01 2.79
N ILE A 18 27.48 21.08 3.60
CA ILE A 18 26.42 22.07 3.46
C ILE A 18 26.58 23.07 4.58
N ALA A 19 26.70 24.35 4.24
CA ALA A 19 26.58 25.43 5.22
C ALA A 19 25.13 25.49 5.69
N ASN A 20 24.91 25.32 6.99
CA ASN A 20 23.61 25.51 7.60
C ASN A 20 23.17 26.96 7.32
N PRO A 21 22.05 27.18 6.60
CA PRO A 21 21.67 28.51 6.15
C PRO A 21 21.27 29.45 7.29
N ILE A 22 21.08 28.93 8.51
CA ILE A 22 20.65 29.70 9.69
C ILE A 22 21.86 30.24 10.46
N ASN A 23 22.92 29.45 10.62
CA ASN A 23 24.08 29.81 11.46
C ASN A 23 25.42 29.82 10.71
N GLY A 24 25.46 29.43 9.43
CA GLY A 24 26.64 29.38 8.59
C GLY A 24 27.60 28.23 8.90
N GLU A 25 27.28 27.34 9.85
CA GLU A 25 28.14 26.22 10.21
C GLU A 25 28.16 25.19 9.07
N GLU A 26 29.36 24.74 8.72
CA GLU A 26 29.55 23.69 7.73
C GLU A 26 29.24 22.31 8.35
N HIS A 27 28.17 21.67 7.87
CA HIS A 27 27.84 20.30 8.22
C HIS A 27 28.21 19.37 7.07
N ARG A 28 29.12 18.44 7.35
CA ARG A 28 29.37 17.32 6.44
C ARG A 28 28.21 16.34 6.58
N LEU A 29 27.39 16.22 5.54
CA LEU A 29 26.37 15.19 5.50
C LEU A 29 27.03 13.81 5.53
N GLY A 30 26.75 13.07 6.59
CA GLY A 30 27.15 11.68 6.78
C GLY A 30 26.09 10.71 6.28
N ARG A 31 26.35 9.41 6.45
CA ARG A 31 25.37 8.34 6.25
C ARG A 31 24.19 8.50 7.22
N LEU A 32 23.11 7.73 6.99
CA LEU A 32 21.96 7.65 7.87
C LEU A 32 22.38 7.70 9.36
N HIS A 33 21.94 8.75 10.08
CA HIS A 33 22.37 8.99 11.46
C HIS A 33 22.15 7.74 12.33
N ALA A 34 23.17 7.40 13.14
CA ALA A 34 23.21 6.23 14.01
C ALA A 34 23.18 4.84 13.30
N VAL A 35 23.43 4.77 11.99
CA VAL A 35 23.55 3.48 11.28
C VAL A 35 24.89 3.38 10.57
N MET A 36 25.71 2.42 10.99
CA MET A 36 26.99 2.15 10.37
C MET A 36 26.84 1.21 9.15
N PRO A 37 27.66 1.38 8.10
CA PRO A 37 27.63 0.50 6.92
C PRO A 37 27.87 -0.96 7.25
N GLN A 38 28.73 -1.22 8.25
CA GLN A 38 29.01 -2.57 8.69
C GLN A 38 27.76 -3.21 9.29
N GLU A 39 26.96 -2.47 10.07
CA GLU A 39 25.69 -2.97 10.62
C GLU A 39 24.70 -3.31 9.51
N ILE A 40 24.60 -2.46 8.47
CA ILE A 40 23.79 -2.75 7.28
C ILE A 40 24.30 -4.04 6.61
N SER A 41 25.62 -4.14 6.39
CA SER A 41 26.23 -5.33 5.79
C SER A 41 25.97 -6.60 6.59
N ASP A 42 26.03 -6.54 7.92
CA ASP A 42 25.82 -7.68 8.82
C ASP A 42 24.38 -8.20 8.74
N VAL A 43 23.40 -7.28 8.77
CA VAL A 43 21.97 -7.63 8.62
C VAL A 43 21.68 -8.16 7.22
N VAL A 44 22.23 -7.52 6.18
CA VAL A 44 22.12 -7.99 4.79
C VAL A 44 22.70 -9.40 4.64
N ASN A 45 23.86 -9.68 5.25
CA ASN A 45 24.48 -10.99 5.22
C ASN A 45 23.64 -12.04 5.98
N THR A 46 22.98 -11.66 7.07
CA THR A 46 22.05 -12.54 7.80
C THR A 46 20.83 -12.89 6.95
N ILE A 47 20.25 -11.93 6.22
CA ILE A 47 19.13 -12.23 5.32
C ILE A 47 19.59 -13.14 4.17
N ARG A 48 20.73 -12.81 3.55
CA ARG A 48 21.28 -13.56 2.41
C ARG A 48 21.66 -15.00 2.77
N SER A 49 22.11 -15.25 4.00
CA SER A 49 22.47 -16.59 4.47
C SER A 49 21.26 -17.44 4.86
N ASN A 50 20.05 -16.88 4.88
CA ASN A 50 18.82 -17.61 5.12
C ASN A 50 18.45 -18.46 3.90
N HIS A 51 19.08 -19.64 3.78
CA HIS A 51 18.88 -20.55 2.65
C HIS A 51 17.42 -20.97 2.49
N ALA A 52 16.69 -21.16 3.59
CA ALA A 52 15.27 -21.48 3.52
C ALA A 52 14.49 -20.35 2.84
N LEU A 53 14.81 -19.07 3.09
CA LEU A 53 14.10 -17.90 2.54
C LEU A 53 14.21 -17.89 1.04
N HIS A 54 15.45 -17.96 0.57
CA HIS A 54 15.75 -17.94 -0.84
C HIS A 54 15.27 -19.20 -1.55
N ALA A 55 15.29 -20.37 -0.89
CA ALA A 55 14.70 -21.59 -1.43
C ALA A 55 13.19 -21.46 -1.62
N GLY A 56 12.45 -20.96 -0.62
CA GLY A 56 11.00 -20.77 -0.74
C GLY A 56 10.61 -19.72 -1.79
N LEU A 57 11.38 -18.63 -1.89
CA LEU A 57 11.19 -17.61 -2.92
C LEU A 57 11.48 -18.18 -4.33
N LYS A 58 12.53 -18.99 -4.47
CA LYS A 58 12.89 -19.66 -5.73
C LYS A 58 11.87 -20.73 -6.13
N GLU A 59 11.42 -21.55 -5.20
CA GLU A 59 10.40 -22.58 -5.42
C GLU A 59 9.12 -21.97 -5.99
N ALA A 60 8.68 -20.85 -5.40
CA ALA A 60 7.52 -20.13 -5.87
C ALA A 60 7.68 -19.68 -7.34
N ILE A 61 8.90 -19.36 -7.79
CA ILE A 61 9.19 -18.99 -9.19
C ILE A 61 9.19 -20.23 -10.08
N GLU A 62 9.86 -21.30 -9.67
CA GLU A 62 10.01 -22.51 -10.49
C GLU A 62 8.64 -23.15 -10.77
N LYS A 63 7.73 -23.13 -9.78
CA LYS A 63 6.35 -23.62 -9.90
C LYS A 63 5.40 -22.71 -10.67
N ARG A 64 5.87 -21.58 -11.22
CA ARG A 64 5.03 -20.65 -12.02
C ARG A 64 4.56 -21.25 -13.35
N GLY A 65 5.28 -22.25 -13.88
CA GLY A 65 4.95 -22.91 -15.15
C GLY A 65 3.73 -23.83 -15.08
N GLU A 66 3.24 -24.13 -13.87
CA GLU A 66 2.09 -24.96 -13.62
C GLU A 66 0.94 -24.05 -13.15
N ARG A 67 -0.12 -23.89 -13.97
CA ARG A 67 -1.25 -22.98 -13.72
C ARG A 67 -1.67 -22.98 -12.25
N GLY A 68 -1.54 -21.84 -11.58
CA GLY A 68 -2.00 -21.61 -10.21
C GLY A 68 -1.20 -22.28 -9.07
N HIS A 69 -0.27 -23.20 -9.35
CA HIS A 69 0.47 -23.91 -8.29
C HIS A 69 1.54 -23.06 -7.62
N GLY A 70 2.20 -22.16 -8.36
CA GLY A 70 3.14 -21.19 -7.78
C GLY A 70 2.49 -20.25 -6.75
N LEU A 71 1.25 -19.82 -6.99
CA LEU A 71 0.46 -18.93 -6.12
C LEU A 71 0.05 -19.59 -4.79
N ALA A 72 -0.01 -20.92 -4.76
CA ALA A 72 -0.37 -21.69 -3.58
C ALA A 72 0.80 -21.87 -2.58
N THR A 73 2.02 -21.47 -2.96
CA THR A 73 3.20 -21.51 -2.07
C THR A 73 3.19 -20.34 -1.07
N THR A 74 3.94 -20.46 0.02
CA THR A 74 4.05 -19.43 1.07
C THR A 74 4.42 -18.04 0.54
N TYR A 75 5.25 -17.98 -0.51
CA TYR A 75 5.66 -16.74 -1.16
C TYR A 75 4.99 -16.50 -2.52
N GLY A 76 4.02 -17.34 -2.89
CA GLY A 76 3.37 -17.33 -4.19
C GLY A 76 2.77 -15.98 -4.56
N VAL A 77 2.29 -15.24 -3.56
CA VAL A 77 1.73 -13.89 -3.76
C VAL A 77 2.73 -12.89 -4.37
N LEU A 78 4.04 -13.03 -4.08
CA LEU A 78 5.08 -12.18 -4.67
C LEU A 78 5.33 -12.51 -6.15
N ASN A 79 4.85 -13.67 -6.61
CA ASN A 79 4.99 -14.10 -7.99
C ASN A 79 3.75 -13.84 -8.84
N ALA A 80 2.70 -13.25 -8.27
CA ALA A 80 1.50 -12.86 -9.01
C ALA A 80 1.82 -12.07 -10.31
N PRO A 81 2.79 -11.14 -10.33
CA PRO A 81 3.15 -10.46 -11.58
C PRO A 81 3.74 -11.36 -12.67
N PHE A 82 4.21 -12.57 -12.36
CA PHE A 82 4.73 -13.52 -13.35
C PHE A 82 3.64 -14.45 -13.91
N ASP A 83 2.45 -14.45 -13.32
CA ASP A 83 1.29 -15.17 -13.84
C ASP A 83 0.47 -14.24 -14.76
N TYR A 84 0.80 -14.28 -16.06
CA TYR A 84 0.16 -13.45 -17.07
C TYR A 84 -1.33 -13.75 -17.23
N GLU A 85 -1.80 -14.95 -16.85
CA GLU A 85 -3.22 -15.30 -16.95
C GLU A 85 -4.07 -14.42 -16.03
N LEU A 86 -3.54 -13.97 -14.88
CA LEU A 86 -4.25 -13.06 -13.97
C LEU A 86 -4.61 -11.73 -14.66
N GLY A 87 -3.66 -11.17 -15.41
CA GLY A 87 -3.89 -9.92 -16.17
C GLY A 87 -4.79 -10.15 -17.38
N ILE A 88 -4.65 -11.28 -18.07
CA ILE A 88 -5.52 -11.66 -19.19
C ILE A 88 -6.97 -11.82 -18.74
N GLU A 89 -7.21 -12.49 -17.61
CA GLU A 89 -8.56 -12.69 -17.06
C GLU A 89 -9.21 -11.37 -16.65
N ALA A 90 -8.46 -10.49 -15.99
CA ALA A 90 -8.91 -9.13 -15.67
C ALA A 90 -9.37 -8.36 -16.93
N LYS A 91 -8.56 -8.37 -17.98
CA LYS A 91 -8.88 -7.73 -19.27
C LYS A 91 -10.07 -8.38 -19.98
N ASN A 92 -10.19 -9.71 -19.91
CA ASN A 92 -11.31 -10.42 -20.52
C ASN A 92 -12.65 -10.06 -19.83
N ILE A 93 -12.67 -9.95 -18.50
CA ILE A 93 -13.87 -9.49 -17.77
C ILE A 93 -14.19 -8.04 -18.12
N SER A 94 -13.19 -7.16 -18.11
CA SER A 94 -13.30 -5.76 -18.52
C SER A 94 -13.87 -5.61 -19.95
N ARG A 95 -13.40 -6.43 -20.90
CA ARG A 95 -13.95 -6.49 -22.26
C ARG A 95 -15.38 -7.01 -22.31
N ALA A 96 -15.68 -8.09 -21.59
CA ALA A 96 -17.02 -8.69 -21.58
C ALA A 96 -18.10 -7.71 -21.09
N ILE A 97 -17.75 -6.83 -20.15
CA ILE A 97 -18.63 -5.75 -19.68
C ILE A 97 -18.88 -4.73 -20.80
N ARG A 98 -17.84 -4.29 -21.51
CA ARG A 98 -17.97 -3.37 -22.65
C ARG A 98 -18.77 -3.97 -23.81
N GLU A 99 -18.59 -5.26 -24.09
CA GLU A 99 -19.36 -6.00 -25.11
C GLU A 99 -20.87 -6.07 -24.79
N LYS A 100 -21.25 -5.91 -23.51
CA LYS A 100 -22.64 -5.75 -23.07
C LYS A 100 -23.18 -4.33 -23.24
N GLY A 101 -22.39 -3.42 -23.83
CA GLY A 101 -22.75 -2.01 -24.00
C GLY A 101 -22.57 -1.17 -22.74
N ILE A 102 -21.83 -1.67 -21.75
CA ILE A 102 -21.56 -0.96 -20.49
C ILE A 102 -20.17 -0.34 -20.60
N GLU A 103 -20.11 0.97 -20.75
CA GLU A 103 -18.88 1.76 -20.57
C GLU A 103 -18.93 2.42 -19.19
N PRO A 104 -18.27 1.84 -18.16
CA PRO A 104 -18.44 2.29 -16.79
C PRO A 104 -17.89 3.70 -16.62
N ARG A 105 -18.73 4.61 -16.10
CA ARG A 105 -18.31 5.92 -15.58
C ARG A 105 -18.04 5.88 -14.09
N HIS A 106 -18.57 4.87 -13.39
CA HIS A 106 -18.33 4.67 -11.97
C HIS A 106 -17.99 3.21 -11.67
N ILE A 107 -16.99 3.02 -10.81
CA ILE A 107 -16.66 1.72 -10.21
C ILE A 107 -16.96 1.82 -8.73
N ILE A 108 -17.87 0.99 -8.23
CA ILE A 108 -18.19 0.89 -6.82
C ILE A 108 -17.55 -0.39 -6.30
N LEU A 109 -16.61 -0.28 -5.37
CA LEU A 109 -15.91 -1.43 -4.79
C LEU A 109 -16.40 -1.70 -3.37
N ALA A 110 -17.04 -2.84 -3.16
CA ALA A 110 -17.31 -3.41 -1.85
C ALA A 110 -16.18 -4.37 -1.45
N GLY A 111 -15.14 -3.81 -0.83
CA GLY A 111 -13.94 -4.49 -0.35
C GLY A 111 -13.24 -3.63 0.71
N ILE A 112 -12.46 -4.25 1.59
CA ILE A 112 -11.74 -3.53 2.66
C ILE A 112 -10.34 -4.11 2.87
N GLY A 113 -9.40 -3.25 3.27
CA GLY A 113 -8.01 -3.64 3.51
C GLY A 113 -7.32 -4.08 2.22
N GLY A 114 -6.67 -5.24 2.22
CA GLY A 114 -5.95 -5.74 1.04
C GLY A 114 -6.82 -6.00 -0.21
N SER A 115 -8.14 -6.11 -0.05
CA SER A 115 -9.09 -6.16 -1.17
C SER A 115 -9.32 -4.82 -1.87
N GLU A 116 -8.77 -3.72 -1.33
CA GLU A 116 -9.05 -2.35 -1.77
C GLU A 116 -7.79 -1.49 -1.85
N LEU A 117 -6.99 -1.42 -0.79
CA LEU A 117 -5.89 -0.45 -0.66
C LEU A 117 -4.85 -0.56 -1.80
N GLY A 118 -4.55 -1.77 -2.27
CA GLY A 118 -3.63 -1.98 -3.39
C GLY A 118 -4.14 -1.38 -4.69
N ALA A 119 -5.40 -1.68 -5.07
CA ALA A 119 -6.05 -1.07 -6.23
C ALA A 119 -6.13 0.45 -6.08
N THR A 120 -6.60 0.94 -4.94
CA THR A 120 -6.73 2.37 -4.64
C THR A 120 -5.40 3.12 -4.76
N ALA A 121 -4.29 2.52 -4.33
CA ALA A 121 -2.95 3.08 -4.47
C ALA A 121 -2.55 3.25 -5.95
N ALA A 122 -2.71 2.24 -6.80
CA ALA A 122 -2.36 2.33 -8.22
C ALA A 122 -3.31 3.24 -9.01
N ILE A 123 -4.61 3.19 -8.70
CA ILE A 123 -5.66 4.03 -9.29
C ILE A 123 -5.37 5.51 -8.99
N SER A 124 -5.08 5.86 -7.73
CA SER A 124 -4.67 7.21 -7.33
C SER A 124 -3.40 7.68 -8.05
N ALA A 125 -2.40 6.79 -8.16
CA ALA A 125 -1.13 7.11 -8.79
C ALA A 125 -1.24 7.34 -10.31
N ALA A 126 -2.13 6.62 -11.00
CA ALA A 126 -2.37 6.79 -12.44
C ALA A 126 -2.85 8.20 -12.82
N GLY A 127 -3.37 8.99 -11.88
CA GLY A 127 -3.76 10.37 -12.11
C GLY A 127 -5.12 10.49 -12.78
N LYS A 128 -5.18 11.05 -14.01
CA LYS A 128 -6.45 11.35 -14.68
C LYS A 128 -7.19 10.06 -15.04
N GLN A 129 -8.20 9.74 -14.24
CA GLN A 129 -9.06 8.58 -14.49
C GLN A 129 -10.19 8.97 -15.44
N SER A 130 -10.49 8.08 -16.39
CA SER A 130 -11.70 8.15 -17.21
C SER A 130 -12.97 7.71 -16.46
N VAL A 131 -12.79 7.12 -15.26
CA VAL A 131 -13.83 6.48 -14.46
C VAL A 131 -13.71 6.96 -13.01
N ASN A 132 -14.83 7.31 -12.38
CA ASN A 132 -14.87 7.66 -10.97
C ASN A 132 -14.86 6.38 -10.11
N TYR A 133 -13.93 6.28 -9.18
CA TYR A 133 -13.77 5.11 -8.32
C TYR A 133 -14.26 5.39 -6.89
N TYR A 134 -15.16 4.54 -6.38
CA TYR A 134 -15.83 4.65 -5.08
C TYR A 134 -15.60 3.38 -4.25
N PRO A 135 -14.56 3.33 -3.42
CA PRO A 135 -14.40 2.26 -2.43
C PRO A 135 -15.39 2.45 -1.28
N VAL A 136 -16.27 1.47 -1.05
CA VAL A 136 -17.23 1.44 0.06
C VAL A 136 -16.58 0.75 1.27
N THR A 137 -15.64 1.44 1.90
CA THR A 137 -14.84 0.93 3.02
C THR A 137 -15.44 1.24 4.40
N SER A 138 -16.49 2.06 4.44
CA SER A 138 -17.19 2.46 5.66
C SER A 138 -18.67 2.09 5.59
N LEU A 139 -19.20 1.56 6.69
CA LEU A 139 -20.64 1.35 6.89
C LEU A 139 -21.34 2.58 7.51
N ASN A 140 -20.69 3.74 7.50
CA ASN A 140 -21.34 4.99 7.86
C ASN A 140 -22.49 5.27 6.88
N ASN A 141 -23.69 5.50 7.41
CA ASN A 141 -24.90 5.69 6.62
C ASN A 141 -24.78 6.87 5.63
N ASP A 142 -24.25 8.00 6.09
CA ASP A 142 -24.16 9.21 5.27
C ASP A 142 -23.15 9.04 4.13
N ALA A 143 -22.06 8.31 4.37
CA ALA A 143 -21.10 7.96 3.33
C ALA A 143 -21.74 7.08 2.23
N ILE A 144 -22.50 6.04 2.61
CA ILE A 144 -23.20 5.18 1.66
C ILE A 144 -24.26 5.97 0.89
N VAL A 145 -25.04 6.80 1.57
CA VAL A 145 -26.06 7.65 0.93
C VAL A 145 -25.40 8.63 -0.06
N GLY A 146 -24.27 9.24 0.32
CA GLY A 146 -23.51 10.12 -0.57
C GLY A 146 -23.05 9.42 -1.85
N ILE A 147 -22.58 8.17 -1.75
CA ILE A 147 -22.22 7.36 -2.93
C ILE A 147 -23.47 7.10 -3.79
N LYS A 148 -24.58 6.67 -3.19
CA LYS A 148 -25.85 6.45 -3.93
C LYS A 148 -26.36 7.72 -4.64
N GLN A 149 -26.11 8.90 -4.09
CA GLN A 149 -26.49 10.16 -4.71
C GLN A 149 -25.54 10.56 -5.87
N ALA A 150 -24.29 10.10 -5.83
CA ALA A 150 -23.27 10.44 -6.82
C ALA A 150 -23.24 9.49 -8.03
N VAL A 151 -23.72 8.25 -7.89
CA VAL A 151 -23.57 7.21 -8.92
C VAL A 151 -24.89 6.87 -9.62
N ASN A 152 -24.84 6.65 -10.93
CA ASN A 152 -25.95 6.13 -11.71
C ASN A 152 -25.72 4.65 -12.05
N PRO A 153 -26.53 3.69 -11.53
CA PRO A 153 -26.33 2.26 -11.77
C PRO A 153 -26.20 1.84 -13.25
N ARG A 154 -26.88 2.55 -14.17
CA ARG A 154 -26.79 2.26 -15.63
C ARG A 154 -25.42 2.55 -16.23
N GLU A 155 -24.65 3.43 -15.60
CA GLU A 155 -23.30 3.82 -16.04
C GLU A 155 -22.23 3.30 -15.07
N SER A 156 -22.56 2.29 -14.26
CA SER A 156 -21.71 1.86 -13.14
C SER A 156 -21.51 0.35 -13.11
N VAL A 157 -20.40 -0.08 -12.52
CA VAL A 157 -20.15 -1.49 -12.16
C VAL A 157 -19.97 -1.61 -10.65
N LEU A 158 -20.58 -2.63 -10.05
CA LEU A 158 -20.44 -2.96 -8.64
C LEU A 158 -19.57 -4.20 -8.48
N LEU A 159 -18.45 -4.04 -7.80
CA LEU A 159 -17.48 -5.08 -7.51
C LEU A 159 -17.62 -5.50 -6.05
N MET A 160 -17.69 -6.80 -5.79
CA MET A 160 -17.47 -7.38 -4.47
C MET A 160 -16.12 -8.07 -4.43
N VAL A 161 -15.25 -7.72 -3.49
CA VAL A 161 -13.94 -8.36 -3.33
C VAL A 161 -13.79 -8.90 -1.91
N SER A 162 -14.01 -10.20 -1.76
CA SER A 162 -13.98 -10.86 -0.45
C SER A 162 -13.63 -12.33 -0.60
N ARG A 163 -12.41 -12.72 -0.21
CA ARG A 163 -11.96 -14.12 -0.28
C ARG A 163 -12.90 -15.06 0.49
N SER A 164 -13.26 -14.72 1.72
CA SER A 164 -14.16 -15.55 2.52
C SER A 164 -15.63 -15.44 2.10
N GLY A 165 -16.00 -14.38 1.36
CA GLY A 165 -17.39 -14.05 1.07
C GLY A 165 -18.23 -13.71 2.31
N THR A 166 -17.60 -13.60 3.49
CA THR A 166 -18.28 -13.46 4.80
C THR A 166 -17.82 -12.25 5.61
N THR A 167 -16.83 -11.49 5.12
CA THR A 167 -16.41 -10.21 5.73
C THR A 167 -17.60 -9.28 5.84
N LYS A 168 -18.05 -9.02 7.07
CA LYS A 168 -19.34 -8.36 7.34
C LYS A 168 -19.45 -6.97 6.71
N GLU A 169 -18.38 -6.20 6.76
CA GLU A 169 -18.29 -4.88 6.16
C GLU A 169 -18.49 -4.94 4.65
N SER A 170 -17.71 -5.78 3.96
CA SER A 170 -17.79 -5.94 2.50
C SER A 170 -19.12 -6.56 2.06
N THR A 171 -19.65 -7.55 2.78
CA THR A 171 -20.94 -8.16 2.42
C THR A 171 -22.10 -7.18 2.61
N THR A 172 -22.11 -6.42 3.71
CA THR A 172 -23.15 -5.42 3.97
C THR A 172 -23.10 -4.29 2.95
N ALA A 173 -21.90 -3.76 2.66
CA ALA A 173 -21.71 -2.75 1.62
C ALA A 173 -22.20 -3.25 0.26
N PHE A 174 -21.84 -4.49 -0.10
CA PHE A 174 -22.30 -5.11 -1.34
C PHE A 174 -23.82 -5.27 -1.37
N GLU A 175 -24.45 -5.80 -0.32
CA GLU A 175 -25.90 -6.02 -0.27
C GLU A 175 -26.69 -4.71 -0.41
N VAL A 176 -26.25 -3.64 0.27
CA VAL A 176 -26.89 -2.32 0.19
C VAL A 176 -26.75 -1.72 -1.21
N MET A 177 -25.55 -1.73 -1.79
CA MET A 177 -25.33 -1.20 -3.13
C MET A 177 -25.96 -2.08 -4.21
N HIS A 178 -25.99 -3.40 -4.03
CA HIS A 178 -26.65 -4.34 -4.92
C HIS A 178 -28.15 -4.10 -4.95
N SER A 179 -28.78 -3.89 -3.79
CA SER A 179 -30.20 -3.53 -3.68
C SER A 179 -30.49 -2.22 -4.43
N TYR A 180 -29.63 -1.22 -4.25
CA TYR A 180 -29.73 0.04 -5.00
C TYR A 180 -29.62 -0.17 -6.52
N PHE A 181 -28.69 -1.01 -7.00
CA PHE A 181 -28.61 -1.36 -8.42
C PHE A 181 -29.88 -2.08 -8.90
N ALA A 182 -30.40 -3.02 -8.12
CA ALA A 182 -31.60 -3.79 -8.46
C ALA A 182 -32.88 -2.95 -8.51
N GLU A 183 -32.96 -1.87 -7.72
CA GLU A 183 -34.05 -0.90 -7.76
C GLU A 183 -34.05 -0.05 -9.05
N HIS A 184 -32.88 0.15 -9.67
CA HIS A 184 -32.68 1.08 -10.79
C HIS A 184 -32.41 0.39 -12.13
N LEU A 185 -32.15 -0.92 -12.11
CA LEU A 185 -31.87 -1.74 -13.30
C LEU A 185 -32.94 -2.82 -13.50
N PRO A 186 -33.35 -3.08 -14.75
CA PRO A 186 -34.12 -4.28 -15.07
C PRO A 186 -33.39 -5.54 -14.60
N LYS A 187 -34.14 -6.55 -14.14
CA LYS A 187 -33.58 -7.85 -13.69
C LYS A 187 -32.69 -8.52 -14.74
N THR A 188 -32.96 -8.28 -16.02
CA THR A 188 -32.19 -8.82 -17.16
C THR A 188 -30.86 -8.10 -17.38
N GLU A 189 -30.76 -6.81 -17.00
CA GLU A 189 -29.54 -6.01 -17.15
C GLU A 189 -28.63 -6.14 -15.94
N LEU A 190 -29.20 -6.20 -14.73
CA LEU A 190 -28.49 -6.23 -13.45
C LEU A 190 -27.25 -7.15 -13.45
N PRO A 191 -27.31 -8.41 -13.91
CA PRO A 191 -26.13 -9.29 -13.83
C PRO A 191 -24.89 -8.79 -14.57
N SER A 192 -25.07 -8.02 -15.64
CA SER A 192 -23.96 -7.46 -16.44
C SER A 192 -23.22 -6.32 -15.73
N HIS A 193 -23.83 -5.74 -14.69
CA HIS A 193 -23.24 -4.67 -13.87
C HIS A 193 -22.54 -5.18 -12.60
N ILE A 194 -22.66 -6.48 -12.29
CA ILE A 194 -22.16 -7.05 -11.04
C ILE A 194 -20.97 -7.96 -11.30
N ILE A 195 -19.90 -7.73 -10.52
CA ILE A 195 -18.70 -8.55 -10.50
C ILE A 195 -18.49 -9.07 -9.08
N GLN A 196 -18.32 -10.39 -8.92
CA GLN A 196 -17.97 -10.99 -7.63
C GLN A 196 -16.61 -11.68 -7.70
N ILE A 197 -15.68 -11.18 -6.90
CA ILE A 197 -14.33 -11.70 -6.73
C ILE A 197 -14.25 -12.38 -5.36
N LEU A 198 -14.34 -13.72 -5.38
CA LEU A 198 -14.54 -14.56 -4.19
C LEU A 198 -13.55 -15.73 -4.17
N GLY A 199 -13.39 -16.37 -3.01
CA GLY A 199 -12.76 -17.70 -2.96
C GLY A 199 -13.58 -18.75 -3.73
N GLU A 200 -12.95 -19.89 -4.04
CA GLU A 200 -13.52 -20.95 -4.89
C GLU A 200 -14.90 -21.44 -4.44
N ASP A 201 -15.13 -21.55 -3.13
CA ASP A 201 -16.39 -22.03 -2.57
C ASP A 201 -17.56 -21.05 -2.83
N GLY A 202 -17.30 -19.75 -2.81
CA GLY A 202 -18.33 -18.70 -2.94
C GLY A 202 -18.77 -18.42 -4.39
N ILE A 203 -17.94 -18.78 -5.36
CA ILE A 203 -18.12 -18.34 -6.77
C ILE A 203 -19.33 -19.00 -7.46
N HIS A 204 -19.72 -20.20 -7.02
CA HIS A 204 -20.82 -20.96 -7.64
C HIS A 204 -22.17 -20.25 -7.54
N ALA A 205 -22.45 -19.59 -6.40
CA ALA A 205 -23.68 -18.84 -6.21
C ALA A 205 -23.73 -17.59 -7.12
N ALA A 206 -22.59 -16.93 -7.31
CA ALA A 206 -22.46 -15.79 -8.21
C ALA A 206 -22.70 -16.18 -9.68
N LYS A 207 -22.08 -17.27 -10.12
CA LYS A 207 -22.26 -17.82 -11.48
C LYS A 207 -23.72 -18.18 -11.76
N LYS A 208 -24.44 -18.77 -10.80
CA LYS A 208 -25.88 -19.08 -10.93
C LYS A 208 -26.75 -17.84 -11.12
N LYS A 209 -26.34 -16.68 -10.61
CA LYS A 209 -27.02 -15.39 -10.80
C LYS A 209 -26.65 -14.68 -12.11
N GLY A 210 -25.74 -15.27 -12.90
CA GLY A 210 -25.24 -14.70 -14.15
C GLY A 210 -24.26 -13.54 -13.97
N TYR A 211 -23.67 -13.38 -12.78
CA TYR A 211 -22.70 -12.31 -12.52
C TYR A 211 -21.35 -12.65 -13.15
N HIS A 212 -20.58 -11.61 -13.47
CA HIS A 212 -19.16 -11.79 -13.77
C HIS A 212 -18.45 -12.26 -12.49
N THR A 213 -17.53 -13.21 -12.63
CA THR A 213 -16.83 -13.79 -11.49
C THR A 213 -15.35 -13.96 -11.74
N LEU A 214 -14.54 -13.71 -10.71
CA LEU A 214 -13.11 -13.96 -10.73
C LEU A 214 -12.71 -14.71 -9.45
N PRO A 215 -12.16 -15.93 -9.53
CA PRO A 215 -11.74 -16.66 -8.35
C PRO A 215 -10.46 -16.06 -7.75
N ILE A 216 -10.40 -15.99 -6.41
CA ILE A 216 -9.16 -15.73 -5.68
C ILE A 216 -8.51 -17.08 -5.40
N VAL A 217 -7.49 -17.41 -6.22
CA VAL A 217 -6.72 -18.66 -6.13
C VAL A 217 -5.67 -18.56 -5.03
N GLY A 218 -5.46 -19.65 -4.28
CA GLY A 218 -4.36 -19.76 -3.31
C GLY A 218 -4.65 -19.17 -1.92
N SER A 219 -3.88 -19.62 -0.92
CA SER A 219 -3.98 -19.08 0.44
C SER A 219 -3.03 -17.92 0.69
N MET A 220 -3.46 -16.74 0.28
CA MET A 220 -2.64 -15.53 0.36
C MET A 220 -3.15 -14.57 1.43
N SER A 221 -2.21 -13.84 2.03
CA SER A 221 -2.47 -12.69 2.89
C SER A 221 -2.99 -11.53 2.05
N GLY A 222 -4.14 -10.98 2.42
CA GLY A 222 -4.82 -9.92 1.65
C GLY A 222 -3.94 -8.71 1.37
N ARG A 223 -3.14 -8.25 2.33
CA ARG A 223 -2.29 -7.05 2.17
C ARG A 223 -1.17 -7.18 1.11
N TYR A 224 -0.84 -8.41 0.71
CA TYR A 224 0.12 -8.69 -0.36
C TYR A 224 -0.54 -8.86 -1.73
N THR A 225 -1.87 -8.82 -1.85
CA THR A 225 -2.57 -9.10 -3.12
C THR A 225 -2.68 -7.89 -4.05
N ALA A 226 -1.94 -6.80 -3.81
CA ALA A 226 -1.98 -5.58 -4.60
C ALA A 226 -1.73 -5.82 -6.11
N LEU A 227 -0.91 -6.82 -6.43
CA LEU A 227 -0.58 -7.22 -7.80
C LEU A 227 -1.26 -8.53 -8.23
N HIS A 228 -2.31 -8.95 -7.53
CA HIS A 228 -3.08 -10.15 -7.83
C HIS A 228 -4.38 -9.81 -8.59
N ALA A 229 -4.97 -10.81 -9.25
CA ALA A 229 -6.13 -10.70 -10.14
C ALA A 229 -7.28 -9.80 -9.63
N ALA A 230 -7.63 -9.85 -8.34
CA ALA A 230 -8.70 -9.03 -7.77
C ALA A 230 -8.43 -7.52 -7.87
N ASN A 231 -7.22 -7.11 -7.47
CA ASN A 231 -6.79 -5.72 -7.54
C ASN A 231 -6.50 -5.33 -9.00
N LEU A 232 -5.89 -6.21 -9.81
CA LEU A 232 -5.66 -5.97 -11.24
C LEU A 232 -6.96 -5.74 -12.02
N LEU A 233 -8.04 -6.49 -11.74
CA LEU A 233 -9.34 -6.25 -12.39
C LEU A 233 -9.92 -4.88 -12.01
N THR A 234 -9.81 -4.49 -10.74
CA THR A 234 -10.28 -3.16 -10.30
C THR A 234 -9.50 -2.05 -10.98
N MET A 235 -8.17 -2.19 -11.08
CA MET A 235 -7.26 -1.27 -11.76
C MET A 235 -7.55 -1.19 -13.27
N GLU A 236 -7.74 -2.32 -13.94
CA GLU A 236 -8.06 -2.42 -15.37
C GLU A 236 -9.39 -1.73 -15.70
N LEU A 237 -10.42 -1.94 -14.87
CA LEU A 237 -11.70 -1.25 -15.04
C LEU A 237 -11.55 0.26 -14.87
N ALA A 238 -10.67 0.71 -13.98
CA ALA A 238 -10.37 2.12 -13.75
C ALA A 238 -9.41 2.73 -14.81
N GLY A 239 -8.95 1.93 -15.78
CA GLY A 239 -8.09 2.38 -16.87
C GLY A 239 -6.60 2.48 -16.53
N VAL A 240 -6.14 1.81 -15.47
CA VAL A 240 -4.72 1.70 -15.13
C VAL A 240 -4.03 0.71 -16.09
N ASP A 241 -2.84 1.05 -16.57
CA ASP A 241 -2.00 0.14 -17.35
C ASP A 241 -1.45 -1.01 -16.48
N ILE A 242 -2.22 -2.09 -16.38
CA ILE A 242 -1.83 -3.26 -15.56
C ILE A 242 -0.65 -4.04 -16.16
N ASP A 243 -0.38 -3.91 -17.46
CA ASP A 243 0.80 -4.55 -18.07
C ASP A 243 2.07 -3.82 -17.64
N GLY A 244 2.07 -2.49 -17.75
CA GLY A 244 3.14 -1.64 -17.24
C GLY A 244 3.38 -1.87 -15.74
N LEU A 245 2.30 -1.94 -14.94
CA LEU A 245 2.36 -2.24 -13.52
C LEU A 245 3.04 -3.58 -13.23
N THR A 246 2.57 -4.67 -13.84
CA THR A 246 3.14 -6.00 -13.61
C THR A 246 4.57 -6.12 -14.14
N GLU A 247 4.90 -5.45 -15.24
CA GLU A 247 6.25 -5.41 -15.79
C GLU A 247 7.24 -4.68 -14.86
N GLY A 248 6.82 -3.55 -14.28
CA GLY A 248 7.61 -2.84 -13.27
C GLY A 248 7.85 -3.68 -12.02
N ALA A 249 6.82 -4.40 -11.57
CA ALA A 249 6.94 -5.33 -10.46
C ALA A 249 7.92 -6.47 -10.76
N ARG A 250 7.84 -7.09 -11.94
CA ARG A 250 8.78 -8.14 -12.38
C ARG A 250 10.22 -7.63 -12.41
N ALA A 251 10.45 -6.42 -12.92
CA ALA A 251 11.77 -5.81 -12.96
C ALA A 251 12.35 -5.57 -11.55
N MET A 252 11.54 -5.04 -10.63
CA MET A 252 11.98 -4.85 -9.24
C MET A 252 12.22 -6.20 -8.53
N TYR A 253 11.38 -7.20 -8.77
CA TYR A 253 11.58 -8.54 -8.25
C TYR A 253 12.95 -9.08 -8.66
N GLN A 254 13.27 -9.05 -9.96
CA GLN A 254 14.58 -9.49 -10.47
C GLN A 254 15.75 -8.75 -9.81
N ARG A 255 15.62 -7.44 -9.61
CA ARG A 255 16.64 -6.64 -8.91
C ARG A 255 16.80 -7.05 -7.44
N CYS A 256 15.71 -7.36 -6.75
CA CYS A 256 15.74 -7.78 -5.35
C CYS A 256 16.18 -9.24 -5.16
N PHE A 257 16.26 -10.05 -6.21
CA PHE A 257 16.65 -11.46 -6.11
C PHE A 257 17.91 -11.84 -6.90
N SER A 258 18.50 -10.89 -7.64
CA SER A 258 19.73 -11.15 -8.38
C SER A 258 20.91 -11.39 -7.42
N VAL A 259 21.38 -12.64 -7.41
CA VAL A 259 22.54 -13.11 -6.62
C VAL A 259 23.87 -12.58 -7.17
N THR A 260 23.86 -12.12 -8.43
CA THR A 260 25.03 -11.65 -9.17
C THR A 260 25.09 -10.12 -9.30
N ALA A 261 24.13 -9.39 -8.72
CA ALA A 261 24.00 -7.96 -8.96
C ALA A 261 25.24 -7.18 -8.49
N THR A 262 25.87 -6.51 -9.44
CA THR A 262 26.80 -5.39 -9.22
C THR A 262 26.08 -4.16 -8.64
N ARG A 263 24.74 -4.17 -8.59
CA ARG A 263 23.85 -3.11 -8.11
C ARG A 263 23.24 -3.46 -6.75
N SER A 264 22.94 -2.44 -5.95
CA SER A 264 22.25 -2.59 -4.65
C SER A 264 20.88 -3.24 -4.78
N ASN A 265 20.55 -4.10 -3.80
CA ASN A 265 19.22 -4.68 -3.61
C ASN A 265 18.41 -3.75 -2.69
N PRO A 266 17.48 -2.94 -3.22
CA PRO A 266 16.81 -1.90 -2.46
C PRO A 266 15.93 -2.45 -1.33
N ALA A 267 15.34 -3.63 -1.51
CA ALA A 267 14.49 -4.23 -0.49
C ALA A 267 15.29 -4.72 0.72
N LEU A 268 16.46 -5.34 0.50
CA LEU A 268 17.39 -5.74 1.57
C LEU A 268 17.88 -4.53 2.36
N GLU A 269 18.21 -3.47 1.64
CA GLU A 269 18.74 -2.22 2.17
C GLU A 269 17.72 -1.51 3.08
N ILE A 270 16.47 -1.38 2.62
CA ILE A 270 15.37 -0.84 3.42
C ILE A 270 15.10 -1.71 4.65
N ALA A 271 15.07 -3.03 4.49
CA ALA A 271 14.84 -3.96 5.60
C ALA A 271 15.94 -3.84 6.66
N ALA A 272 17.21 -3.79 6.24
CA ALA A 272 18.35 -3.65 7.14
C ALA A 272 18.30 -2.33 7.93
N VAL A 273 18.07 -1.21 7.23
CA VAL A 273 17.94 0.11 7.88
C VAL A 273 16.81 0.12 8.91
N LYS A 274 15.61 -0.33 8.52
CA LYS A 274 14.44 -0.36 9.41
C LYS A 274 14.68 -1.28 10.61
N TYR A 275 15.33 -2.43 10.40
CA TYR A 275 15.69 -3.35 11.47
C TYR A 275 16.65 -2.71 12.48
N ILE A 276 17.76 -2.13 12.00
CA ILE A 276 18.79 -1.52 12.87
C ILE A 276 18.18 -0.39 13.70
N LEU A 277 17.46 0.54 13.05
CA LEU A 277 16.90 1.71 13.71
C LEU A 277 15.77 1.38 14.71
N THR A 278 15.07 0.27 14.50
CA THR A 278 13.99 -0.17 15.39
C THR A 278 14.49 -0.98 16.57
N ARG A 279 15.63 -1.69 16.43
CA ARG A 279 16.24 -2.49 17.50
C ARG A 279 17.35 -1.77 18.27
N GLN A 280 17.53 -0.46 18.08
CA GLN A 280 18.55 0.28 18.83
C GLN A 280 18.34 0.11 20.34
N ARG A 281 19.44 -0.18 21.04
CA ARG A 281 19.47 -0.80 22.39
C ARG A 281 18.96 0.09 23.52
N GLU A 282 18.77 1.37 23.26
CA GLU A 282 18.22 2.31 24.22
C GLU A 282 16.78 2.63 23.83
N GLU A 283 15.81 2.20 24.66
CA GLU A 283 14.37 2.35 24.41
C GLU A 283 13.95 3.80 24.11
N GLN A 284 14.69 4.78 24.61
CA GLN A 284 14.49 6.21 24.35
C GLN A 284 14.86 6.66 22.92
N TYR A 285 15.60 5.84 22.16
CA TYR A 285 16.13 6.15 20.83
C TYR A 285 15.62 5.24 19.70
N ALA A 286 14.82 4.21 20.01
CA ALA A 286 14.19 3.36 19.00
C ALA A 286 13.34 4.21 18.03
N LYS A 287 13.56 4.04 16.72
CA LYS A 287 12.77 4.71 15.69
C LYS A 287 11.52 3.89 15.40
N ASN A 288 10.62 3.87 16.38
CA ASN A 288 9.41 3.08 16.37
C ASN A 288 8.26 3.70 15.57
N ILE A 289 8.41 4.93 15.07
CA ILE A 289 7.44 5.57 14.17
C ILE A 289 8.07 5.73 12.78
N TRP A 290 7.59 4.99 11.79
CA TRP A 290 8.07 5.09 10.42
C TRP A 290 7.12 5.96 9.60
N VAL A 291 7.64 7.06 9.06
CA VAL A 291 6.86 8.05 8.33
C VAL A 291 7.13 7.92 6.84
N THR A 292 6.12 7.49 6.07
CA THR A 292 6.16 7.51 4.59
C THR A 292 5.78 8.91 4.12
N SER A 293 6.80 9.72 3.83
CA SER A 293 6.67 11.12 3.43
C SER A 293 6.64 11.21 1.90
N VAL A 294 5.48 11.47 1.31
CA VAL A 294 5.29 11.52 -0.14
C VAL A 294 5.27 12.96 -0.66
N PHE A 295 5.99 13.22 -1.76
CA PHE A 295 6.01 14.51 -2.47
C PHE A 295 5.15 14.45 -3.73
N SER A 296 3.91 13.99 -3.56
CA SER A 296 2.85 14.06 -4.56
C SER A 296 1.54 13.56 -3.93
N PRO A 297 0.40 14.24 -4.10
CA PRO A 297 -0.90 13.75 -3.63
C PRO A 297 -1.27 12.41 -4.30
N LYS A 298 -0.80 12.16 -5.52
CA LYS A 298 -1.01 10.90 -6.24
C LYS A 298 -0.49 9.67 -5.47
N LEU A 299 0.55 9.85 -4.65
CA LEU A 299 1.22 8.79 -3.89
C LEU A 299 0.66 8.60 -2.47
N TYR A 300 -0.27 9.45 -2.00
CA TYR A 300 -0.79 9.35 -0.63
C TYR A 300 -1.44 7.99 -0.36
N LYS A 301 -2.25 7.48 -1.29
CA LYS A 301 -2.89 6.17 -1.17
C LYS A 301 -1.89 5.00 -1.22
N TYR A 302 -0.75 5.18 -1.87
CA TYR A 302 0.34 4.21 -1.80
C TYR A 302 0.97 4.15 -0.40
N GLY A 303 1.12 5.29 0.27
CA GLY A 303 1.53 5.32 1.67
C GLY A 303 0.54 4.56 2.57
N GLU A 304 -0.77 4.79 2.44
CA GLU A 304 -1.78 4.09 3.26
C GLU A 304 -1.76 2.57 3.03
N TRP A 305 -1.55 2.13 1.79
CA TRP A 305 -1.34 0.72 1.49
C TRP A 305 -0.06 0.18 2.15
N LEU A 306 1.04 0.93 2.12
CA LEU A 306 2.30 0.55 2.75
C LEU A 306 2.19 0.49 4.29
N ASP A 307 1.41 1.40 4.89
CA ASP A 307 1.11 1.41 6.32
C ASP A 307 0.42 0.07 6.71
N GLN A 308 -0.64 -0.33 5.99
CA GLN A 308 -1.28 -1.63 6.22
C GLN A 308 -0.31 -2.80 6.00
N LEU A 309 0.40 -2.81 4.86
CA LEU A 309 1.33 -3.88 4.50
C LEU A 309 2.32 -4.12 5.64
N THR A 310 2.85 -3.04 6.21
CA THR A 310 3.89 -3.09 7.22
C THR A 310 3.32 -3.45 8.60
N GLU A 311 2.29 -2.74 9.08
CA GLU A 311 1.77 -2.94 10.44
C GLU A 311 1.14 -4.31 10.62
N GLU A 312 0.27 -4.74 9.70
CA GLU A 312 -0.38 -6.04 9.80
C GLU A 312 0.59 -7.21 9.56
N SER A 313 1.77 -6.98 8.97
CA SER A 313 2.79 -8.02 8.78
C SER A 313 3.77 -8.12 9.94
N LEU A 314 4.04 -7.03 10.65
CA LEU A 314 5.12 -6.99 11.63
C LEU A 314 4.62 -6.85 13.08
N GLY A 315 3.43 -6.29 13.27
CA GLY A 315 2.82 -6.00 14.58
C GLY A 315 2.27 -7.23 15.30
N HIS A 316 3.11 -8.23 15.58
CA HIS A 316 2.69 -9.50 16.19
C HIS A 316 3.21 -9.75 17.60
N ARG A 317 4.20 -9.00 18.08
CA ARG A 317 4.82 -9.19 19.41
C ARG A 317 5.01 -7.84 20.10
N GLU A 318 4.91 -7.85 21.42
CA GLU A 318 5.07 -6.64 22.25
C GLU A 318 6.50 -6.07 22.19
N ASP A 319 7.50 -6.88 21.83
CA ASP A 319 8.89 -6.42 21.63
C ASP A 319 9.12 -5.72 20.28
N ILE A 320 8.12 -5.71 19.40
CA ILE A 320 8.15 -5.03 18.10
C ILE A 320 7.37 -3.72 18.23
N PHE A 321 8.09 -2.67 18.65
CA PHE A 321 7.55 -1.32 18.73
C PHE A 321 7.55 -0.69 17.34
N LEU A 322 6.41 -0.77 16.64
CA LEU A 322 6.25 -0.21 15.32
C LEU A 322 4.89 0.46 15.15
N THR A 323 4.92 1.67 14.62
CA THR A 323 3.77 2.40 14.09
C THR A 323 4.20 3.03 12.79
N THR A 324 3.34 2.96 11.78
CA THR A 324 3.56 3.61 10.49
C THR A 324 2.64 4.81 10.34
N LYS A 325 3.05 5.75 9.49
CA LYS A 325 2.27 6.94 9.19
C LYS A 325 2.60 7.46 7.81
N THR A 326 1.58 7.62 6.99
CA THR A 326 1.68 8.37 5.75
C THR A 326 1.56 9.89 5.96
N ALA A 327 2.36 10.64 5.21
CA ALA A 327 2.44 12.09 5.27
C ALA A 327 2.60 12.70 3.87
N GLU A 328 1.64 13.53 3.44
CA GLU A 328 1.75 14.31 2.21
C GLU A 328 2.51 15.61 2.46
N PHE A 329 3.62 15.80 1.76
CA PHE A 329 4.35 17.07 1.74
C PHE A 329 4.00 17.89 0.50
N SER A 330 4.00 19.22 0.58
CA SER A 330 4.48 20.05 1.71
C SER A 330 3.47 20.29 2.85
N ASN A 331 2.21 19.86 2.74
CA ASN A 331 1.16 20.12 3.74
C ASN A 331 1.60 19.76 5.18
N LYS A 332 2.21 18.58 5.37
CA LYS A 332 2.67 18.11 6.69
C LYS A 332 3.87 18.86 7.26
N ALA A 333 4.58 19.66 6.46
CA ALA A 333 5.57 20.61 6.97
C ALA A 333 4.95 21.66 7.91
N HIS A 334 3.66 21.94 7.76
CA HIS A 334 2.92 22.97 8.50
C HIS A 334 2.03 22.39 9.61
N SER A 335 2.20 21.11 9.96
CA SER A 335 1.52 20.50 11.10
C SER A 335 2.46 19.58 11.88
N ASP A 336 2.69 18.39 11.34
CA ASP A 336 3.30 17.27 12.07
C ASP A 336 4.82 17.47 12.19
N PHE A 337 5.41 18.16 11.20
CA PHE A 337 6.85 18.35 11.11
C PHE A 337 7.46 19.10 12.31
N GLN A 338 6.73 20.03 12.93
CA GLN A 338 7.20 20.69 14.17
C GLN A 338 7.51 19.67 15.27
N ASN A 339 6.67 18.65 15.43
CA ASN A 339 6.91 17.59 16.39
C ASN A 339 7.98 16.60 15.89
N TRP A 340 8.05 16.33 14.59
CA TRP A 340 9.07 15.44 14.03
C TRP A 340 10.48 16.00 14.14
N ILE A 341 10.66 17.32 14.07
CA ILE A 341 11.98 17.96 14.18
C ILE A 341 12.29 18.47 15.59
N GLY A 342 11.27 18.90 16.37
CA GLY A 342 11.45 19.49 17.70
C GLY A 342 11.13 18.54 18.87
N GLY A 343 10.30 17.53 18.64
CA GLY A 343 9.85 16.58 19.67
C GLY A 343 10.80 15.40 19.85
N ALA A 344 10.31 14.34 20.51
CA ALA A 344 11.12 13.15 20.78
C ALA A 344 11.69 12.52 19.50
N ASN A 345 12.94 12.03 19.54
CA ASN A 345 13.62 11.45 18.38
C ASN A 345 13.23 9.97 18.18
N ARG A 346 11.97 9.74 17.76
CA ARG A 346 11.36 8.41 17.58
C ARG A 346 10.95 8.11 16.12
N TYR A 347 11.29 9.01 15.20
CA TYR A 347 10.82 8.98 13.81
C TYR A 347 11.92 8.51 12.85
N LEU A 348 11.57 7.62 11.93
CA LEU A 348 12.33 7.31 10.71
C LEU A 348 11.54 7.82 9.51
N HIS A 349 12.08 8.76 8.76
CA HIS A 349 11.44 9.27 7.55
C HIS A 349 11.90 8.50 6.31
N GLN A 350 10.96 7.92 5.58
CA GLN A 350 11.15 7.47 4.22
C GLN A 350 10.53 8.52 3.29
N PHE A 351 11.36 9.23 2.53
CA PHE A 351 10.87 10.13 1.50
C PHE A 351 10.60 9.37 0.20
N VAL A 352 9.50 9.70 -0.49
CA VAL A 352 9.21 9.19 -1.84
C VAL A 352 9.03 10.40 -2.76
N VAL A 353 10.02 10.61 -3.62
CA VAL A 353 10.18 11.83 -4.41
C VAL A 353 10.15 11.50 -5.90
N PRO A 354 9.18 12.02 -6.67
CA PRO A 354 9.21 11.95 -8.12
C PRO A 354 10.22 12.94 -8.72
N LEU A 355 10.96 12.54 -9.76
CA LEU A 355 11.89 13.43 -10.47
C LEU A 355 11.21 14.25 -11.57
N GLU A 356 10.36 13.57 -12.33
CA GLU A 356 9.64 14.13 -13.48
C GLU A 356 8.18 14.39 -13.11
N SER A 357 7.66 15.52 -13.61
CA SER A 357 6.24 15.85 -13.62
C SER A 357 5.62 15.40 -14.94
N GLU A 358 4.37 14.98 -14.91
CA GLU A 358 3.57 14.68 -16.10
C GLU A 358 3.32 15.94 -16.96
N TYR A 359 3.23 17.11 -16.30
CA TYR A 359 2.90 18.38 -16.93
C TYR A 359 4.11 19.31 -16.93
N ALA A 360 4.14 20.21 -17.92
CA ALA A 360 5.16 21.26 -18.00
C ALA A 360 5.21 22.09 -16.71
N ASP A 361 6.43 22.45 -16.34
CA ASP A 361 6.68 23.27 -15.15
C ASP A 361 5.98 24.62 -15.24
N ILE A 362 5.29 24.99 -14.16
CA ILE A 362 4.63 26.30 -14.01
C ILE A 362 5.60 27.24 -13.32
N LEU A 363 5.71 28.48 -13.80
CA LEU A 363 6.50 29.53 -13.15
C LEU A 363 5.76 30.15 -11.97
N SER A 364 6.47 30.33 -10.85
CA SER A 364 5.99 31.02 -9.67
C SER A 364 6.10 32.55 -9.86
N GLY A 365 5.01 33.16 -10.30
CA GLY A 365 4.85 34.61 -10.33
C GLY A 365 5.51 35.34 -11.51
N SER A 366 5.21 36.64 -11.59
CA SER A 366 5.66 37.59 -12.63
C SER A 366 6.39 38.80 -12.01
N ASN A 367 6.80 38.70 -10.75
CA ASN A 367 7.36 39.82 -9.98
C ASN A 367 8.78 40.17 -10.49
N PRO A 368 9.08 41.42 -10.90
CA PRO A 368 10.40 41.79 -11.42
C PRO A 368 11.54 41.69 -10.40
N GLU A 369 11.25 41.72 -9.10
CA GLU A 369 12.27 41.75 -8.02
C GLU A 369 12.80 40.35 -7.65
N ASN A 370 12.09 39.28 -8.00
CA ASN A 370 12.53 37.91 -7.79
C ASN A 370 12.47 37.13 -9.11
N PRO A 371 13.55 36.41 -9.50
CA PRO A 371 13.49 35.56 -10.68
C PRO A 371 12.38 34.52 -10.52
N ALA A 372 11.59 34.30 -11.58
CA ALA A 372 10.56 33.27 -11.58
C ALA A 372 11.20 31.88 -11.44
N GLU A 373 10.82 31.13 -10.41
CA GLU A 373 11.24 29.75 -10.18
C GLU A 373 10.16 28.81 -10.72
N THR A 374 10.48 27.55 -11.04
CA THR A 374 9.42 26.59 -11.33
C THR A 374 8.79 26.09 -10.03
N VAL A 375 7.51 25.76 -10.05
CA VAL A 375 6.83 25.11 -8.91
C VAL A 375 7.53 23.80 -8.52
N ASN A 376 8.07 23.06 -9.50
CA ASN A 376 8.83 21.85 -9.30
C ASN A 376 10.18 22.11 -8.60
N ASP A 377 10.88 23.20 -8.94
CA ASP A 377 12.10 23.60 -8.24
C ASP A 377 11.81 23.98 -6.78
N ILE A 378 10.70 24.69 -6.53
CA ILE A 378 10.26 25.03 -5.17
C ILE A 378 9.93 23.76 -4.37
N GLU A 379 9.23 22.78 -4.96
CA GLU A 379 8.92 21.51 -4.31
C GLU A 379 10.19 20.70 -3.99
N LYS A 380 11.14 20.64 -4.92
CA LYS A 380 12.45 20.00 -4.71
C LYS A 380 13.25 20.72 -3.63
N ALA A 381 13.28 22.05 -3.63
CA ALA A 381 13.93 22.86 -2.61
C ALA A 381 13.29 22.63 -1.23
N ALA A 382 11.96 22.54 -1.16
CA ALA A 382 11.25 22.20 0.07
C ALA A 382 11.63 20.80 0.57
N TYR A 383 11.63 19.79 -0.29
CA TYR A 383 12.12 18.45 0.04
C TYR A 383 13.53 18.47 0.60
N PHE A 384 14.48 19.11 -0.10
CA PHE A 384 15.87 19.18 0.35
C PHE A 384 16.00 19.92 1.68
N GLY A 385 15.29 21.04 1.86
CA GLY A 385 15.28 21.79 3.13
C GLY A 385 14.76 20.95 4.30
N ILE A 386 13.68 20.19 4.07
CA ILE A 386 13.12 19.25 5.06
C ILE A 386 14.13 18.16 5.41
N ALA A 387 14.64 17.44 4.40
CA ALA A 387 15.58 16.34 4.61
C ALA A 387 16.87 16.80 5.30
N GLN A 388 17.43 17.94 4.89
CA GLN A 388 18.63 18.52 5.51
C GLN A 388 18.35 18.97 6.95
N SER A 389 17.21 19.60 7.23
CA SER A 389 16.88 20.03 8.60
C SER A 389 16.72 18.84 9.57
N LEU A 390 16.20 17.70 9.11
CA LEU A 390 16.22 16.46 9.88
C LEU A 390 17.65 15.98 10.13
N ALA A 391 18.50 15.97 9.10
CA ALA A 391 19.89 15.56 9.22
C ALA A 391 20.68 16.45 10.21
N LEU A 392 20.50 17.78 10.16
CA LEU A 392 21.11 18.74 11.09
C LEU A 392 20.66 18.54 12.56
N LYS A 393 19.55 17.83 12.77
CA LYS A 393 19.02 17.46 14.09
C LYS A 393 19.24 16.00 14.43
N ASP A 394 20.12 15.30 13.71
CA ASP A 394 20.45 13.90 13.95
C ASP A 394 19.21 12.99 13.88
N ARG A 395 18.29 13.31 12.95
CA ARG A 395 17.07 12.54 12.71
C ARG A 395 17.23 11.70 11.45
N PRO A 396 17.06 10.37 11.54
CA PRO A 396 17.33 9.49 10.41
C PRO A 396 16.23 9.59 9.35
N SER A 397 16.65 9.70 8.10
CA SER A 397 15.78 9.62 6.93
C SER A 397 16.51 9.01 5.73
N PHE A 398 15.76 8.40 4.82
CA PHE A 398 16.27 7.91 3.54
C PHE A 398 15.28 8.24 2.42
N THR A 399 15.75 8.24 1.17
CA THR A 399 14.95 8.67 0.04
C THR A 399 14.76 7.55 -0.97
N THR A 400 13.53 7.37 -1.41
CA THR A 400 13.17 6.67 -2.62
C THR A 400 12.93 7.70 -3.71
N VAL A 401 13.78 7.68 -4.74
CA VAL A 401 13.62 8.51 -5.92
C VAL A 401 12.91 7.68 -6.99
N THR A 402 11.74 8.14 -7.42
CA THR A 402 11.01 7.54 -8.54
C THR A 402 11.14 8.43 -9.78
N PRO A 403 11.50 7.90 -10.95
CA PRO A 403 11.63 8.73 -12.16
C PRO A 403 10.33 9.45 -12.52
N ALA A 404 9.20 8.74 -12.40
CA ALA A 404 7.86 9.26 -12.64
C ALA A 404 6.84 8.60 -11.71
N ILE A 405 5.59 9.06 -11.75
CA ILE A 405 4.44 8.40 -11.13
C ILE A 405 3.58 7.79 -12.24
N ASP A 406 4.02 6.63 -12.74
CA ASP A 406 3.32 5.83 -13.74
C ASP A 406 3.11 4.39 -13.24
N ALA A 407 2.32 3.60 -13.97
CA ALA A 407 2.03 2.22 -13.59
C ALA A 407 3.31 1.39 -13.38
N TYR A 408 4.31 1.54 -14.25
CA TYR A 408 5.57 0.82 -14.16
C TYR A 408 6.35 1.15 -12.87
N CYS A 409 6.46 2.43 -12.51
CA CYS A 409 7.07 2.86 -11.25
C CYS A 409 6.24 2.38 -10.04
N MET A 410 4.92 2.41 -10.11
CA MET A 410 4.07 1.88 -9.03
C MET A 410 4.29 0.38 -8.80
N GLY A 411 4.43 -0.40 -9.87
CA GLY A 411 4.73 -1.82 -9.79
C GLY A 411 6.06 -2.10 -9.09
N GLN A 412 7.08 -1.28 -9.41
CA GLN A 412 8.37 -1.35 -8.74
C GLN A 412 8.27 -1.00 -7.25
N LEU A 413 7.58 0.08 -6.86
CA LEU A 413 7.39 0.46 -5.46
C LEU A 413 6.69 -0.65 -4.67
N MET A 414 5.54 -1.12 -5.17
CA MET A 414 4.75 -2.15 -4.51
C MET A 414 5.54 -3.44 -4.32
N MET A 415 6.23 -3.91 -5.36
CA MET A 415 7.03 -5.13 -5.26
C MET A 415 8.19 -4.98 -4.27
N ARG A 416 8.92 -3.86 -4.32
CA ARG A 416 10.04 -3.60 -3.41
C ARG A 416 9.58 -3.68 -1.97
N ASP A 417 8.48 -3.03 -1.62
CA ASP A 417 8.03 -2.95 -0.23
C ASP A 417 7.42 -4.25 0.28
N MET A 418 6.75 -5.01 -0.58
CA MET A 418 6.34 -6.38 -0.24
C MET A 418 7.56 -7.26 0.09
N ILE A 419 8.62 -7.21 -0.73
CA ILE A 419 9.85 -7.97 -0.48
C ILE A 419 10.58 -7.45 0.76
N ALA A 420 10.68 -6.14 0.95
CA ALA A 420 11.34 -5.52 2.09
C ALA A 420 10.64 -5.91 3.41
N THR A 421 9.30 -5.96 3.41
CA THR A 421 8.50 -6.39 4.57
C THR A 421 8.75 -7.85 4.90
N VAL A 422 8.84 -8.73 3.90
CA VAL A 422 9.21 -10.15 4.10
C VAL A 422 10.61 -10.28 4.70
N TYR A 423 11.61 -9.60 4.12
CA TYR A 423 12.98 -9.60 4.65
C TYR A 423 13.05 -9.08 6.09
N LEU A 424 12.30 -8.02 6.38
CA LEU A 424 12.24 -7.45 7.71
C LEU A 424 11.57 -8.39 8.72
N GLY A 425 10.48 -9.06 8.34
CA GLY A 425 9.85 -10.10 9.14
C GLY A 425 10.81 -11.23 9.50
N GLU A 426 11.62 -11.69 8.54
CA GLU A 426 12.63 -12.74 8.76
C GLU A 426 13.69 -12.33 9.79
N VAL A 427 14.27 -11.12 9.69
CA VAL A 427 15.29 -10.67 10.67
C VAL A 427 14.71 -10.32 12.03
N LEU A 428 13.41 -9.99 12.09
CA LEU A 428 12.67 -9.87 13.35
C LEU A 428 12.34 -11.24 13.97
N GLY A 429 12.63 -12.34 13.27
CA GLY A 429 12.33 -13.69 13.73
C GLY A 429 10.84 -13.99 13.72
N LEU A 430 10.08 -13.41 12.80
CA LEU A 430 8.69 -13.78 12.54
C LEU A 430 8.67 -14.98 11.58
N HIS A 431 7.80 -15.95 11.82
CA HIS A 431 7.74 -17.16 11.03
C HIS A 431 6.94 -16.95 9.73
N ARG A 432 7.17 -17.85 8.77
CA ARG A 432 6.54 -17.85 7.43
C ARG A 432 5.20 -18.57 7.42
N GLU A 433 5.10 -19.57 8.30
CA GLU A 433 3.99 -20.50 8.41
C GLU A 433 3.41 -20.46 9.82
N GLU A 434 2.10 -20.72 9.91
CA GLU A 434 1.38 -20.93 11.17
C GLU A 434 1.75 -22.27 11.84
N LYS A 435 3.02 -22.57 12.12
CA LYS A 435 3.36 -23.78 12.90
C LYS A 435 4.50 -23.57 13.88
N THR A 436 4.10 -23.03 15.03
CA THR A 436 4.10 -23.65 16.37
C THR A 436 3.43 -22.67 17.35
N ASP A 437 3.48 -21.38 17.00
CA ASP A 437 3.08 -20.26 17.86
C ASP A 437 2.02 -19.37 17.18
N GLY A 438 1.64 -19.67 15.92
CA GLY A 438 0.58 -18.97 15.18
C GLY A 438 0.89 -17.51 14.79
N ILE A 439 2.17 -17.12 14.76
CA ILE A 439 2.60 -15.74 14.49
C ILE A 439 3.50 -15.72 13.25
N GLY A 440 3.07 -15.01 12.20
CA GLY A 440 3.87 -14.88 10.98
C GLY A 440 3.47 -13.69 10.11
N TYR A 441 4.40 -13.19 9.31
CA TYR A 441 4.21 -11.93 8.56
C TYR A 441 3.20 -12.00 7.41
N PHE A 442 2.59 -13.17 7.19
CA PHE A 442 1.45 -13.37 6.30
C PHE A 442 0.10 -13.54 7.02
N ASN A 443 0.05 -13.67 8.35
CA ASN A 443 -1.20 -13.78 9.09
C ASN A 443 -1.53 -12.52 9.91
N GLN A 444 -2.68 -12.49 10.58
CA GLN A 444 -3.12 -11.33 11.39
C GLN A 444 -4.11 -11.76 12.48
N PRO A 445 -3.72 -12.60 13.44
CA PRO A 445 -4.66 -13.11 14.46
C PRO A 445 -5.27 -11.99 15.32
N GLY A 446 -4.55 -10.88 15.54
CA GLY A 446 -4.98 -9.76 16.37
C GLY A 446 -6.36 -9.20 15.97
N VAL A 447 -6.66 -9.10 14.67
CA VAL A 447 -7.93 -8.53 14.17
C VAL A 447 -9.15 -9.41 14.46
N GLN A 448 -8.98 -10.67 14.87
CA GLN A 448 -10.10 -11.57 15.16
C GLN A 448 -10.81 -11.21 16.47
N HIS A 449 -10.13 -10.55 17.41
CA HIS A 449 -10.69 -10.19 18.72
C HIS A 449 -11.90 -9.26 18.58
N TYR A 450 -11.75 -8.13 17.87
CA TYR A 450 -12.86 -7.20 17.68
C TYR A 450 -13.98 -7.83 16.86
N LYS A 451 -13.65 -8.69 15.87
CA LYS A 451 -14.64 -9.40 15.05
C LYS A 451 -15.50 -10.33 15.90
N GLY A 452 -14.89 -11.04 16.86
CA GLY A 452 -15.61 -11.87 17.82
C GLY A 452 -16.58 -11.07 18.68
N ILE A 453 -16.13 -9.95 19.24
CA ILE A 453 -16.96 -9.04 20.05
C ILE A 453 -18.09 -8.45 19.22
N MET A 454 -17.79 -7.96 18.01
CA MET A 454 -18.77 -7.41 17.09
C MET A 454 -19.86 -8.44 16.77
N ASN A 455 -19.50 -9.67 16.41
CA ASN A 455 -20.46 -10.72 16.12
C ASN A 455 -21.34 -11.06 17.34
N HIS A 456 -20.76 -11.08 18.54
CA HIS A 456 -21.53 -11.25 19.78
C HIS A 456 -22.55 -10.11 19.98
N LEU A 457 -22.14 -8.86 19.79
CA LEU A 457 -23.03 -7.70 19.93
C LEU A 457 -24.14 -7.67 18.89
N LEU A 458 -23.85 -8.03 17.63
CA LEU A 458 -24.86 -8.15 16.57
C LEU A 458 -25.85 -9.28 16.85
N GLY A 459 -25.38 -10.40 17.43
CA GLY A 459 -26.23 -11.49 17.90
C GLY A 459 -27.03 -11.16 19.17
N ASN A 460 -26.70 -10.07 19.87
CA ASN A 460 -27.37 -9.63 21.08
C ASN A 460 -27.74 -8.13 21.03
N PRO A 461 -28.84 -7.76 20.33
CA PRO A 461 -29.25 -6.36 20.17
C PRO A 461 -29.50 -5.62 21.49
N SER A 462 -29.86 -6.35 22.56
CA SER A 462 -30.04 -5.74 23.89
C SER A 462 -28.71 -5.27 24.49
N ALA A 463 -27.64 -6.05 24.33
CA ALA A 463 -26.30 -5.67 24.76
C ALA A 463 -25.80 -4.45 23.96
N LEU A 464 -25.94 -4.47 22.64
CA LEU A 464 -25.57 -3.33 21.78
C LEU A 464 -26.31 -2.04 22.19
N ARG A 465 -27.63 -2.10 22.40
CA ARG A 465 -28.42 -0.95 22.86
C ARG A 465 -27.94 -0.41 24.21
N ARG A 466 -27.52 -1.28 25.13
CA ARG A 466 -26.95 -0.86 26.41
C ARG A 466 -25.64 -0.10 26.22
N TYR A 467 -24.72 -0.58 25.38
CA TYR A 467 -23.48 0.14 25.07
C TYR A 467 -23.75 1.53 24.49
N VAL A 468 -24.69 1.63 23.54
CA VAL A 468 -25.07 2.92 22.94
C VAL A 468 -25.69 3.85 23.98
N SER A 469 -26.56 3.34 24.86
CA SER A 469 -27.15 4.13 25.95
C SER A 469 -26.11 4.67 26.93
N VAL A 470 -25.07 3.89 27.27
CA VAL A 470 -23.96 4.36 28.11
C VAL A 470 -23.16 5.48 27.45
N LEU A 471 -22.98 5.44 26.13
CA LEU A 471 -22.35 6.55 25.40
C LEU A 471 -23.24 7.80 25.41
N GLY A 472 -24.56 7.63 25.21
CA GLY A 472 -25.52 8.72 25.26
C GLY A 472 -25.59 9.40 26.63
N SER A 473 -25.61 8.62 27.72
CA SER A 473 -25.68 9.17 29.08
C SER A 473 -24.45 9.97 29.47
N ARG A 474 -23.28 9.69 28.90
CA ARG A 474 -22.06 10.51 29.09
C ARG A 474 -22.19 11.89 28.45
N ILE A 475 -22.88 11.99 27.31
CA ILE A 475 -23.17 13.28 26.66
C ILE A 475 -24.16 14.06 27.51
N GLU A 476 -25.18 13.39 28.03
CA GLU A 476 -26.19 14.01 28.89
C GLU A 476 -25.60 14.47 30.23
N ALA A 477 -24.71 13.69 30.84
CA ALA A 477 -24.05 14.05 32.10
C ALA A 477 -23.06 15.24 31.98
N GLN A 478 -22.73 15.66 30.76
CA GLN A 478 -21.89 16.84 30.48
C GLN A 478 -22.72 18.10 30.14
N LYS A 479 -24.03 17.97 29.98
CA LYS A 479 -24.97 19.08 29.81
C LYS A 479 -25.54 19.49 31.16
#